data_AF-B9TQH2-F1
#
_entry.id   AF-B9TQH2-F1
#
_cell.length_a   1.000
_cell.length_b   1.000
_cell.length_c   1.000
_cell.angle_alpha   90.00
_cell.angle_beta   90.00
_cell.angle_gamma   90.00
#
_symmetry.space_group_name_H-M   'P 1'
#
loop_
_entity.id
_entity.type
_entity.pdbx_description
1 polymer ?
#
loop_
_entity_poly.entity_id
_entity_poly.type
_entity_poly.pdbx_seq_one_letter_code
_entity_poly.pdbx_strand_id
1 'polypeptide(L)'
;MPSVKRLCRWLLLPALMLWQATAWAGAPPRSLRFEQLSVEHGLAQETVLAIAQDRQGFIWLGTQAGLTRFDGYRTITYKSAVADPRSLVDNWVRVLHLDPAGQLWIGTDGGLDRYDSASRTFTHYLPRESAQRGNGNRHVRAIADDGAGGLWVASADGLHHFDPASQRFTSWHHDPADAGSLSNDHVTALARDAAGRLWVGTASGLDMLPPGATRFQHYTIDASGDSKFNSVTALQIDSAQNL
;
A
#
# COMPACT_ATOMS: atom_id res chain seq x y z
N MET A 1 -49.68 -60.54 -45.68
CA MET A 1 -48.82 -59.34 -45.76
C MET A 1 -49.70 -58.18 -46.24
N PRO A 2 -49.50 -56.89 -45.88
CA PRO A 2 -48.90 -56.24 -44.68
C PRO A 2 -50.02 -55.84 -43.67
N SER A 3 -49.92 -54.83 -42.78
CA SER A 3 -49.02 -54.67 -41.61
C SER A 3 -49.58 -53.62 -40.59
N VAL A 4 -49.06 -53.61 -39.35
CA VAL A 4 -49.13 -52.53 -38.33
C VAL A 4 -50.46 -52.23 -37.59
N LYS A 5 -50.32 -51.74 -36.34
CA LYS A 5 -51.34 -51.47 -35.30
C LYS A 5 -51.29 -50.00 -34.84
N ARG A 6 -52.37 -49.47 -34.23
CA ARG A 6 -52.49 -48.55 -33.06
C ARG A 6 -53.74 -47.64 -33.18
N LEU A 7 -53.98 -46.78 -32.16
CA LEU A 7 -55.13 -45.85 -31.96
C LEU A 7 -56.45 -46.56 -31.54
N CYS A 8 -57.40 -45.94 -30.80
CA CYS A 8 -57.43 -44.63 -30.12
C CYS A 8 -58.45 -44.54 -28.96
N ARG A 9 -58.30 -43.48 -28.14
CA ARG A 9 -59.30 -42.73 -27.32
C ARG A 9 -60.00 -43.44 -26.14
N TRP A 10 -59.88 -42.93 -24.89
CA TRP A 10 -60.23 -41.58 -24.31
C TRP A 10 -61.77 -41.42 -24.23
N LEU A 11 -62.40 -41.06 -23.11
CA LEU A 11 -62.41 -39.82 -22.29
C LEU A 11 -63.10 -40.17 -20.93
N LEU A 12 -63.14 -39.48 -19.77
CA LEU A 12 -62.53 -38.34 -19.01
C LEU A 12 -63.08 -38.52 -17.54
N LEU A 13 -62.88 -37.74 -16.45
CA LEU A 13 -62.15 -36.51 -16.06
C LEU A 13 -61.98 -36.53 -14.50
N PRO A 14 -60.88 -36.03 -13.92
CA PRO A 14 -60.99 -35.20 -12.70
C PRO A 14 -60.17 -33.89 -12.77
N ALA A 15 -60.48 -32.94 -11.89
CA ALA A 15 -60.05 -31.53 -12.02
C ALA A 15 -58.54 -31.27 -11.77
N LEU A 16 -58.04 -30.24 -12.47
CA LEU A 16 -56.67 -29.72 -12.33
C LEU A 16 -56.58 -28.74 -11.14
N MET A 17 -55.59 -28.93 -10.26
CA MET A 17 -55.05 -27.85 -9.42
C MET A 17 -53.52 -27.81 -9.56
N LEU A 18 -53.05 -26.84 -10.34
CA LEU A 18 -51.63 -26.55 -10.56
C LEU A 18 -51.14 -25.56 -9.50
N TRP A 19 -50.66 -26.06 -8.37
CA TRP A 19 -49.97 -25.21 -7.40
C TRP A 19 -48.51 -25.06 -7.83
N GLN A 20 -48.22 -24.01 -8.62
CA GLN A 20 -46.85 -23.67 -8.98
C GLN A 20 -46.12 -23.07 -7.77
N ALA A 21 -45.41 -23.91 -7.02
CA ALA A 21 -44.49 -23.48 -5.99
C ALA A 21 -43.22 -22.89 -6.65
N THR A 22 -43.25 -21.61 -7.01
CA THR A 22 -42.07 -20.86 -7.44
C THR A 22 -41.14 -20.65 -6.25
N ALA A 23 -40.33 -21.67 -5.93
CA ALA A 23 -39.33 -21.61 -4.88
C ALA A 23 -38.25 -20.58 -5.25
N TRP A 24 -38.39 -19.37 -4.72
CA TRP A 24 -37.32 -18.36 -4.70
C TRP A 24 -36.21 -18.84 -3.75
N ALA A 25 -35.36 -19.72 -4.26
CA ALA A 25 -34.07 -20.01 -3.64
C ALA A 25 -33.20 -18.76 -3.77
N GLY A 26 -33.21 -17.93 -2.72
CA GLY A 26 -32.28 -16.81 -2.60
C GLY A 26 -30.84 -17.32 -2.71
N ALA A 27 -29.98 -16.53 -3.36
CA ALA A 27 -28.57 -16.90 -3.50
C ALA A 27 -27.97 -17.18 -2.11
N PRO A 28 -27.19 -18.28 -1.94
CA PRO A 28 -26.60 -18.60 -0.65
C PRO A 28 -25.73 -17.43 -0.15
N PRO A 29 -25.69 -17.16 1.16
CA PRO A 29 -24.92 -16.05 1.69
C PRO A 29 -23.46 -16.18 1.28
N ARG A 30 -22.87 -15.07 0.79
CA ARG A 30 -21.47 -15.01 0.36
C ARG A 30 -20.56 -15.33 1.55
N SER A 31 -20.11 -16.58 1.62
CA SER A 31 -19.08 -17.01 2.57
C SER A 31 -17.71 -16.61 2.01
N LEU A 32 -16.98 -15.80 2.75
CA LEU A 32 -15.56 -15.60 2.48
C LEU A 32 -14.82 -16.91 2.73
N ARG A 33 -13.97 -17.30 1.79
CA ARG A 33 -13.02 -18.40 1.93
C ARG A 33 -11.63 -17.82 1.81
N PHE A 34 -10.73 -18.29 2.66
CA PHE A 34 -9.34 -17.85 2.72
C PHE A 34 -8.47 -19.08 2.50
N GLU A 35 -7.47 -18.95 1.64
CA GLU A 35 -6.40 -19.93 1.46
C GLU A 35 -5.16 -19.41 2.19
N GLN A 36 -4.54 -20.23 3.02
CA GLN A 36 -3.42 -19.82 3.86
C GLN A 36 -2.09 -20.11 3.17
N LEU A 37 -1.48 -19.06 2.61
CA LEU A 37 -0.06 -19.09 2.25
C LEU A 37 0.76 -18.95 3.55
N SER A 38 1.73 -19.85 3.74
CA SER A 38 2.58 -19.94 4.94
C SER A 38 4.05 -20.11 4.57
N VAL A 39 4.95 -20.22 5.55
CA VAL A 39 6.38 -20.52 5.32
C VAL A 39 6.55 -21.84 4.54
N GLU A 40 5.67 -22.82 4.74
CA GLU A 40 5.63 -24.08 3.97
C GLU A 40 5.38 -23.87 2.47
N HIS A 41 4.73 -22.76 2.13
CA HIS A 41 4.46 -22.30 0.76
C HIS A 41 5.52 -21.31 0.24
N GLY A 42 6.64 -21.17 0.96
CA GLY A 42 7.81 -20.38 0.53
C GLY A 42 7.80 -18.91 0.96
N LEU A 43 6.91 -18.48 1.86
CA LEU A 43 7.00 -17.16 2.49
C LEU A 43 8.29 -17.02 3.32
N ALA A 44 8.94 -15.85 3.24
CA ALA A 44 10.21 -15.60 3.93
C ALA A 44 10.10 -15.65 5.47
N GLN A 45 8.98 -15.15 6.01
CA GLN A 45 8.61 -15.07 7.42
C GLN A 45 7.12 -14.67 7.50
N GLU A 46 6.45 -14.96 8.61
CA GLU A 46 4.97 -14.84 8.72
C GLU A 46 4.44 -13.41 8.90
N THR A 47 5.27 -12.45 9.28
CA THR A 47 4.88 -11.04 9.46
C THR A 47 5.03 -10.29 8.14
N VAL A 48 3.98 -10.38 7.31
CA VAL A 48 3.81 -9.50 6.14
C VAL A 48 3.38 -8.11 6.64
N LEU A 49 4.17 -7.09 6.30
CA LEU A 49 3.95 -5.68 6.66
C LEU A 49 3.33 -4.87 5.51
N ALA A 50 3.61 -5.25 4.27
CA ALA A 50 3.10 -4.59 3.07
C ALA A 50 2.76 -5.61 1.97
N ILE A 51 1.71 -5.32 1.19
CA ILE A 51 1.29 -6.10 0.03
C ILE A 51 1.10 -5.15 -1.15
N ALA A 52 1.67 -5.48 -2.31
CA ALA A 52 1.42 -4.81 -3.57
C ALA A 52 1.23 -5.84 -4.69
N GLN A 53 0.59 -5.44 -5.80
CA GLN A 53 0.56 -6.22 -7.04
C GLN A 53 1.14 -5.36 -8.17
N ASP A 54 2.06 -5.91 -8.96
CA ASP A 54 2.64 -5.20 -10.10
C ASP A 54 1.82 -5.37 -11.40
N ARG A 55 2.20 -4.63 -12.45
CA ARG A 55 1.52 -4.64 -13.77
C ARG A 55 1.66 -5.96 -14.55
N GLN A 56 2.52 -6.87 -14.10
CA GLN A 56 2.66 -8.22 -14.66
C GLN A 56 1.81 -9.24 -13.87
N GLY A 57 1.17 -8.81 -12.78
CA GLY A 57 0.30 -9.61 -11.92
C GLY A 57 1.00 -10.25 -10.73
N PHE A 58 2.32 -10.09 -10.58
CA PHE A 58 3.05 -10.65 -9.44
C PHE A 58 2.62 -9.99 -8.13
N ILE A 59 2.43 -10.79 -7.09
CA ILE A 59 2.18 -10.30 -5.73
C ILE A 59 3.53 -10.08 -5.04
N TRP A 60 3.68 -8.92 -4.41
CA TRP A 60 4.88 -8.51 -3.68
C TRP A 60 4.54 -8.34 -2.20
N LEU A 61 5.35 -8.94 -1.34
CA LEU A 61 5.11 -9.06 0.10
C LEU A 61 6.34 -8.56 0.85
N GLY A 62 6.20 -7.41 1.51
CA GLY A 62 7.21 -6.86 2.41
C GLY A 62 7.14 -7.57 3.75
N THR A 63 8.26 -8.08 4.25
CA THR A 63 8.35 -8.78 5.54
C THR A 63 9.50 -8.25 6.39
N GLN A 64 9.62 -8.71 7.63
CA GLN A 64 10.79 -8.44 8.48
C GLN A 64 12.07 -9.18 8.02
N ALA A 65 11.95 -10.11 7.06
CA ALA A 65 13.01 -11.02 6.65
C ALA A 65 13.39 -10.91 5.16
N GLY A 66 12.99 -9.81 4.50
CA GLY A 66 13.22 -9.51 3.09
C GLY A 66 11.92 -9.21 2.30
N LEU A 67 12.10 -8.99 1.00
CA LEU A 67 11.02 -8.79 0.04
C LEU A 67 10.71 -10.10 -0.70
N THR A 68 9.48 -10.61 -0.58
CA THR A 68 9.06 -11.82 -1.32
C THR A 68 8.22 -11.44 -2.53
N ARG A 69 8.53 -11.98 -3.71
CA ARG A 69 7.66 -11.97 -4.89
C ARG A 69 7.01 -13.33 -5.07
N PHE A 70 5.71 -13.37 -5.38
CA PHE A 70 4.92 -14.57 -5.61
C PHE A 70 4.25 -14.54 -6.99
N ASP A 71 4.28 -15.66 -7.71
CA ASP A 71 3.74 -15.79 -9.08
C ASP A 71 2.44 -16.62 -9.19
N GLY A 72 1.84 -16.97 -8.05
CA GLY A 72 0.70 -17.89 -7.95
C GLY A 72 1.09 -19.33 -7.63
N TYR A 73 2.36 -19.71 -7.84
CA TYR A 73 2.87 -21.08 -7.61
C TYR A 73 4.18 -21.14 -6.85
N ARG A 74 5.01 -20.10 -6.92
CA ARG A 74 6.37 -20.05 -6.38
C ARG A 74 6.69 -18.68 -5.81
N THR A 75 7.57 -18.66 -4.82
CA THR A 75 8.15 -17.43 -4.26
C THR A 75 9.59 -17.22 -4.72
N ILE A 76 10.02 -15.96 -4.74
CA ILE A 76 11.41 -15.53 -4.81
C ILE A 76 11.62 -14.49 -3.72
N THR A 77 12.53 -14.75 -2.78
CA THR A 77 12.83 -13.84 -1.68
C THR A 77 14.14 -13.10 -1.91
N TYR A 78 14.05 -11.77 -1.99
CA TYR A 78 15.17 -10.85 -2.03
C TYR A 78 15.54 -10.41 -0.61
N LYS A 79 16.83 -10.37 -0.32
CA LYS A 79 17.40 -10.01 0.99
C LYS A 79 18.55 -9.05 0.83
N SER A 80 18.91 -8.37 1.91
CA SER A 80 20.15 -7.58 1.98
C SER A 80 21.37 -8.49 2.06
N ALA A 81 22.39 -8.16 1.26
CA ALA A 81 23.67 -8.86 1.21
C ALA A 81 24.81 -7.84 1.14
N VAL A 82 25.56 -7.69 2.24
CA VAL A 82 26.63 -6.69 2.44
C VAL A 82 27.70 -6.70 1.31
N ALA A 83 27.85 -7.82 0.60
CA ALA A 83 28.80 -7.97 -0.51
C ALA A 83 28.25 -7.62 -1.91
N ASP A 84 26.94 -7.39 -2.09
CA ASP A 84 26.35 -6.93 -3.36
C ASP A 84 25.54 -5.63 -3.14
N PRO A 85 26.06 -4.45 -3.55
CA PRO A 85 25.39 -3.15 -3.41
C PRO A 85 24.23 -2.94 -4.40
N ARG A 86 23.69 -4.04 -4.94
CA ARG A 86 22.49 -4.12 -5.79
C ARG A 86 21.49 -5.15 -5.25
N SER A 87 21.77 -5.73 -4.08
CA SER A 87 20.80 -6.45 -3.24
C SER A 87 19.86 -5.45 -2.53
N LEU A 88 18.98 -5.91 -1.64
CA LEU A 88 18.06 -5.03 -0.90
C LEU A 88 18.83 -4.22 0.16
N VAL A 89 18.50 -2.95 0.45
CA VAL A 89 19.28 -2.14 1.42
C VAL A 89 19.18 -2.69 2.84
N ASP A 90 17.98 -3.07 3.27
CA ASP A 90 17.69 -3.70 4.56
C ASP A 90 16.61 -4.78 4.40
N ASN A 91 16.59 -5.78 5.29
CA ASN A 91 15.61 -6.86 5.25
C ASN A 91 14.23 -6.47 5.80
N TRP A 92 14.12 -5.43 6.61
CA TRP A 92 12.87 -5.00 7.22
C TRP A 92 12.08 -4.11 6.25
N VAL A 93 11.28 -4.74 5.39
CA VAL A 93 10.45 -4.04 4.39
C VAL A 93 9.13 -3.60 5.03
N ARG A 94 8.92 -2.29 5.16
CA ARG A 94 7.73 -1.71 5.79
C ARG A 94 6.61 -1.35 4.82
N VAL A 95 6.96 -0.84 3.63
CA VAL A 95 6.00 -0.32 2.66
C VAL A 95 6.43 -0.65 1.22
N LEU A 96 5.44 -0.91 0.37
CA LEU A 96 5.61 -1.15 -1.06
C LEU A 96 4.71 -0.17 -1.81
N HIS A 97 5.26 0.52 -2.80
CA HIS A 97 4.53 1.47 -3.64
C HIS A 97 4.80 1.20 -5.11
N LEU A 98 3.76 1.20 -5.94
CA LEU A 98 3.85 1.01 -7.37
C LEU A 98 3.43 2.30 -8.07
N ASP A 99 4.38 2.98 -8.70
CA ASP A 99 4.14 4.31 -9.26
C ASP A 99 3.29 4.28 -10.57
N PRO A 100 2.82 5.44 -11.06
CA PRO A 100 2.14 5.57 -12.35
C PRO A 100 2.97 5.14 -13.58
N ALA A 101 4.29 4.98 -13.49
CA ALA A 101 5.11 4.37 -14.53
C ALA A 101 5.18 2.83 -14.44
N GLY A 102 4.88 2.27 -13.26
CA GLY A 102 4.95 0.84 -12.95
C GLY A 102 6.27 0.40 -12.31
N GLN A 103 7.07 1.33 -11.77
CA GLN A 103 8.26 1.01 -10.99
C GLN A 103 7.84 0.63 -9.57
N LEU A 104 8.46 -0.42 -9.02
CA LEU A 104 8.24 -0.84 -7.63
C LEU A 104 9.26 -0.14 -6.72
N TRP A 105 8.75 0.65 -5.79
CA TRP A 105 9.47 1.34 -4.75
C TRP A 105 9.24 0.64 -3.40
N ILE A 106 10.30 0.52 -2.62
CA ILE A 106 10.36 -0.32 -1.42
C ILE A 106 10.92 0.51 -0.27
N GLY A 107 10.09 0.77 0.73
CA GLY A 107 10.49 1.43 1.97
C GLY A 107 10.95 0.41 3.00
N THR A 108 12.15 0.61 3.54
CA THR A 108 12.79 -0.31 4.49
C THR A 108 13.31 0.45 5.73
N ASP A 109 13.84 -0.27 6.71
CA ASP A 109 14.52 0.33 7.87
C ASP A 109 15.83 1.05 7.51
N GLY A 110 16.46 0.66 6.38
CA GLY A 110 17.70 1.25 5.88
C GLY A 110 17.52 2.44 4.95
N GLY A 111 16.34 2.63 4.36
CA GLY A 111 16.03 3.69 3.39
C GLY A 111 15.04 3.28 2.30
N LEU A 112 15.07 4.02 1.18
CA LEU A 112 14.23 3.79 -0.01
C LEU A 112 15.00 3.02 -1.08
N ASP A 113 14.44 1.92 -1.55
CA ASP A 113 14.92 1.16 -2.71
C ASP A 113 13.96 1.27 -3.90
N ARG A 114 14.49 1.10 -5.11
CA ARG A 114 13.71 0.78 -6.31
C ARG A 114 14.16 -0.54 -6.91
N TYR A 115 13.21 -1.41 -7.25
CA TYR A 115 13.48 -2.67 -7.96
C TYR A 115 13.51 -2.48 -9.49
N ASP A 116 14.57 -2.96 -10.14
CA ASP A 116 14.67 -3.10 -11.59
C ASP A 116 14.31 -4.54 -12.01
N SER A 117 13.23 -4.69 -12.78
CA SER A 117 12.68 -6.01 -13.14
C SER A 117 13.47 -6.76 -14.21
N ALA A 118 14.27 -6.06 -15.02
CA ALA A 118 15.04 -6.66 -16.12
C ALA A 118 16.32 -7.33 -15.58
N SER A 119 17.06 -6.64 -14.72
CA SER A 119 18.25 -7.12 -14.02
C SER A 119 17.93 -7.91 -12.75
N ARG A 120 16.74 -7.70 -12.16
CA ARG A 120 16.30 -8.22 -10.85
C ARG A 120 17.15 -7.71 -9.68
N THR A 121 17.62 -6.48 -9.77
CA THR A 121 18.44 -5.80 -8.75
C THR A 121 17.72 -4.58 -8.17
N PHE A 122 18.30 -3.99 -7.13
CA PHE A 122 17.79 -2.78 -6.48
C PHE A 122 18.72 -1.59 -6.68
N THR A 123 18.16 -0.38 -6.62
CA THR A 123 18.92 0.88 -6.54
C THR A 123 18.55 1.59 -5.25
N HIS A 124 19.56 1.90 -4.43
CA HIS A 124 19.41 2.54 -3.13
C HIS A 124 19.32 4.07 -3.25
N TYR A 125 18.36 4.68 -2.56
CA TYR A 125 18.16 6.12 -2.49
C TYR A 125 18.07 6.58 -1.03
N LEU A 126 18.89 7.58 -0.68
CA LEU A 126 19.01 8.12 0.68
C LEU A 126 19.04 9.65 0.64
N PRO A 127 18.29 10.35 1.52
CA PRO A 127 18.51 11.77 1.78
C PRO A 127 19.97 12.02 2.15
N ARG A 128 20.64 12.95 1.45
CA ARG A 128 22.02 13.38 1.72
C ARG A 128 22.01 14.78 2.32
N GLU A 129 21.55 14.86 3.56
CA GLU A 129 21.53 16.13 4.29
C GLU A 129 22.93 16.46 4.85
N SER A 130 23.35 17.71 4.65
CA SER A 130 24.67 18.21 5.06
C SER A 130 24.70 18.75 6.48
N ALA A 131 23.54 18.95 7.10
CA ALA A 131 23.39 19.35 8.49
C ALA A 131 22.99 18.12 9.32
N GLN A 132 23.42 18.08 10.59
CA GLN A 132 22.89 17.15 11.58
C GLN A 132 21.54 17.67 12.09
N ARG A 133 20.55 17.75 11.19
CA ARG A 133 19.13 17.82 11.53
C ARG A 133 18.56 16.40 11.50
N GLY A 134 17.49 16.18 12.25
CA GLY A 134 16.94 14.85 12.49
C GLY A 134 17.73 14.02 13.51
N ASN A 135 17.19 12.84 13.78
CA ASN A 135 17.70 11.78 14.66
C ASN A 135 18.46 10.67 13.88
N GLY A 136 18.46 10.72 12.54
CA GLY A 136 19.17 9.81 11.63
C GLY A 136 18.42 8.53 11.27
N ASN A 137 17.16 8.37 11.67
CA ASN A 137 16.37 7.15 11.43
C ASN A 137 15.81 7.09 10.00
N ARG A 138 16.15 6.02 9.26
CA ARG A 138 15.83 5.86 7.84
C ARG A 138 14.60 5.01 7.56
N HIS A 139 13.83 4.64 8.59
CA HIS A 139 12.69 3.74 8.45
C HIS A 139 11.58 4.41 7.63
N VAL A 140 11.52 4.09 6.33
CA VAL A 140 10.47 4.58 5.44
C VAL A 140 9.15 3.92 5.82
N ARG A 141 8.13 4.71 6.11
CA ARG A 141 6.82 4.23 6.61
C ARG A 141 5.69 4.32 5.61
N ALA A 142 5.65 5.41 4.85
CA ALA A 142 4.68 5.63 3.79
C ALA A 142 5.38 6.24 2.58
N ILE A 143 4.89 5.90 1.41
CA ILE A 143 5.30 6.47 0.12
C ILE A 143 4.00 6.88 -0.58
N ALA A 144 3.98 8.04 -1.25
CA ALA A 144 2.87 8.49 -2.07
C ALA A 144 3.39 9.24 -3.29
N ASP A 145 2.70 9.17 -4.43
CA ASP A 145 3.09 9.93 -5.62
C ASP A 145 2.88 11.43 -5.42
N ASP A 146 3.77 12.26 -5.98
CA ASP A 146 3.56 13.72 -6.07
C ASP A 146 2.63 14.14 -7.23
N GLY A 147 2.24 13.17 -8.09
CA GLY A 147 1.42 13.35 -9.28
C GLY A 147 2.14 14.02 -10.47
N ALA A 148 3.44 14.25 -10.38
CA ALA A 148 4.32 14.79 -11.42
C ALA A 148 5.46 13.82 -11.83
N GLY A 149 5.72 12.77 -11.03
CA GLY A 149 6.73 11.73 -11.27
C GLY A 149 7.77 11.58 -10.16
N GLY A 150 7.67 12.39 -9.11
CA GLY A 150 8.39 12.22 -7.85
C GLY A 150 7.54 11.55 -6.77
N LEU A 151 8.15 11.37 -5.61
CA LEU A 151 7.57 10.65 -4.46
C LEU A 151 7.65 11.49 -3.20
N TRP A 152 6.57 11.50 -2.43
CA TRP A 152 6.59 11.83 -1.02
C TRP A 152 6.94 10.58 -0.22
N VAL A 153 7.86 10.73 0.74
CA VAL A 153 8.45 9.64 1.52
C VAL A 153 8.44 10.06 2.99
N ALA A 154 7.64 9.36 3.80
CA ALA A 154 7.59 9.55 5.24
C ALA A 154 8.63 8.67 5.92
N SER A 155 9.42 9.24 6.83
CA SER A 155 10.33 8.49 7.70
C SER A 155 9.99 8.71 9.17
N ALA A 156 10.72 8.06 10.09
CA ALA A 156 10.71 8.42 11.50
C ALA A 156 11.62 9.64 11.81
N ASP A 157 12.07 10.35 10.76
CA ASP A 157 13.04 11.43 10.78
C ASP A 157 12.72 12.52 9.72
N GLY A 158 11.44 12.88 9.65
CA GLY A 158 10.92 13.94 8.80
C GLY A 158 10.08 13.46 7.61
N LEU A 159 9.69 14.45 6.80
CA LEU A 159 9.07 14.25 5.50
C LEU A 159 10.12 14.52 4.42
N HIS A 160 10.19 13.68 3.40
CA HIS A 160 11.05 13.92 2.23
C HIS A 160 10.22 13.91 0.93
N HIS A 161 10.59 14.76 -0.01
CA HIS A 161 10.20 14.67 -1.42
C HIS A 161 11.41 14.21 -2.22
N PHE A 162 11.23 13.17 -3.03
CA PHE A 162 12.26 12.60 -3.89
C PHE A 162 11.90 12.82 -5.35
N ASP A 163 12.86 13.34 -6.12
CA ASP A 163 12.80 13.40 -7.58
C ASP A 163 13.69 12.30 -8.19
N PRO A 164 13.12 11.22 -8.78
CA PRO A 164 13.87 10.18 -9.46
C PRO A 164 14.70 10.64 -10.66
N ALA A 165 14.37 11.77 -11.28
CA ALA A 165 15.05 12.27 -12.48
C ALA A 165 16.38 12.97 -12.13
N SER A 166 16.41 13.83 -11.12
CA SER A 166 17.66 14.42 -10.61
C SER A 166 18.31 13.64 -9.45
N GLN A 167 17.63 12.62 -8.92
CA GLN A 167 18.01 11.81 -7.75
C GLN A 167 18.23 12.65 -6.49
N ARG A 168 17.42 13.69 -6.31
CA ARG A 168 17.51 14.63 -5.18
C ARG A 168 16.38 14.43 -4.20
N PHE A 169 16.70 14.65 -2.92
CA PHE A 169 15.74 14.76 -1.85
C PHE A 169 15.62 16.23 -1.42
N THR A 170 14.40 16.69 -1.18
CA THR A 170 14.08 17.87 -0.35
C THR A 170 13.48 17.35 0.94
N SER A 171 13.91 17.86 2.10
CA SER A 171 13.45 17.39 3.42
C SER A 171 12.79 18.50 4.22
N TRP A 172 11.79 18.13 5.01
CA TRP A 172 11.13 18.95 6.00
C TRP A 172 11.19 18.25 7.35
N HIS A 173 11.72 18.97 8.34
CA HIS A 173 11.83 18.58 9.74
C HIS A 173 10.96 19.49 10.61
N HIS A 174 10.73 19.08 11.84
CA HIS A 174 10.18 19.92 12.90
C HIS A 174 11.21 20.96 13.33
N ASP A 175 10.79 22.21 13.45
CA ASP A 175 11.59 23.28 14.03
C ASP A 175 10.72 24.04 15.06
N PRO A 176 10.96 23.88 16.37
CA PRO A 176 10.19 24.55 17.42
C PRO A 176 10.19 26.09 17.34
N ALA A 177 11.10 26.69 16.55
CA ALA A 177 11.12 28.13 16.31
C ALA A 177 10.29 28.57 15.09
N ASP A 178 9.78 27.63 14.26
CA ASP A 178 8.95 27.92 13.10
C ASP A 178 7.61 27.14 13.14
N ALA A 179 6.54 27.86 13.50
CA ALA A 179 5.16 27.35 13.54
C ALA A 179 4.51 27.08 12.16
N GLY A 180 5.30 26.96 11.09
CA GLY A 180 4.90 26.36 9.82
C GLY A 180 5.91 25.35 9.28
N SER A 181 6.83 24.87 10.14
CA SER A 181 7.61 23.64 9.92
C SER A 181 6.72 22.40 10.07
N LEU A 182 7.28 21.19 10.08
CA LEU A 182 6.52 19.96 10.31
C LEU A 182 6.12 19.85 11.81
N SER A 183 4.95 19.30 12.16
CA SER A 183 4.51 19.20 13.57
C SER A 183 5.24 18.11 14.40
N ASN A 184 5.84 17.14 13.72
CA ASN A 184 6.69 16.11 14.32
C ASN A 184 7.52 15.42 13.23
N ASP A 185 8.81 15.17 13.48
CA ASP A 185 9.66 14.35 12.59
C ASP A 185 9.17 12.90 12.48
N HIS A 186 8.38 12.44 13.44
CA HIS A 186 7.82 11.10 13.45
C HIS A 186 6.60 10.99 12.50
N VAL A 187 6.86 11.07 11.20
CA VAL A 187 5.84 10.88 10.16
C VAL A 187 5.48 9.40 10.06
N THR A 188 4.22 9.11 9.78
CA THR A 188 3.63 7.77 9.82
C THR A 188 2.81 7.44 8.57
N ALA A 189 2.08 8.42 8.04
CA ALA A 189 1.14 8.24 6.94
C ALA A 189 1.19 9.42 5.96
N LEU A 190 0.88 9.16 4.70
CA LEU A 190 0.79 10.16 3.64
C LEU A 190 -0.46 9.90 2.78
N ALA A 191 -1.13 10.96 2.36
CA ALA A 191 -2.14 10.91 1.32
C ALA A 191 -2.13 12.21 0.50
N ARG A 192 -2.36 12.13 -0.82
CA ARG A 192 -2.41 13.30 -1.71
C ARG A 192 -3.75 13.37 -2.41
N ASP A 193 -4.45 14.49 -2.28
CA ASP A 193 -5.77 14.66 -2.88
C ASP A 193 -5.74 15.17 -4.34
N ALA A 194 -6.90 15.16 -5.00
CA ALA A 194 -7.06 15.68 -6.37
C ALA A 194 -6.83 17.19 -6.51
N ALA A 195 -6.82 17.96 -5.41
CA ALA A 195 -6.38 19.36 -5.42
C ALA A 195 -4.84 19.49 -5.31
N GLY A 196 -4.13 18.37 -5.15
CA GLY A 196 -2.67 18.30 -5.04
C GLY A 196 -2.14 18.62 -3.64
N ARG A 197 -3.00 18.77 -2.62
CA ARG A 197 -2.55 18.94 -1.24
C ARG A 197 -2.00 17.61 -0.74
N LEU A 198 -0.87 17.67 -0.03
CA LEU A 198 -0.34 16.52 0.70
C LEU A 198 -0.82 16.59 2.15
N TRP A 199 -1.46 15.53 2.61
CA TRP A 199 -1.85 15.29 3.98
C TRP A 199 -0.84 14.34 4.62
N VAL A 200 -0.36 14.70 5.80
CA VAL A 200 0.82 14.12 6.45
C VAL A 200 0.47 13.76 7.88
N GLY A 201 0.34 12.46 8.15
CA GLY A 201 0.12 11.95 9.51
C GLY A 201 1.41 11.97 10.31
N THR A 202 1.39 12.57 11.49
CA THR A 202 2.52 12.65 12.41
C THR A 202 2.14 12.14 13.81
N ALA A 203 3.12 11.93 14.67
CA ALA A 203 2.88 11.62 16.09
C ALA A 203 2.32 12.81 16.91
N SER A 204 2.26 14.03 16.34
CA SER A 204 1.69 15.23 16.98
C SER A 204 0.29 15.60 16.45
N GLY A 205 -0.12 15.09 15.29
CA GLY A 205 -1.37 15.47 14.63
C GLY A 205 -1.41 15.15 13.13
N LEU A 206 -2.27 15.86 12.41
CA LEU A 206 -2.37 15.85 10.96
C LEU A 206 -1.85 17.18 10.40
N ASP A 207 -0.84 17.11 9.53
CA ASP A 207 -0.31 18.25 8.80
C ASP A 207 -0.83 18.27 7.36
N MET A 208 -0.93 19.45 6.76
CA MET A 208 -1.29 19.64 5.35
C MET A 208 -0.34 20.62 4.67
N LEU A 209 0.26 20.20 3.56
CA LEU A 209 1.12 21.01 2.71
C LEU A 209 0.35 21.39 1.43
N PRO A 210 0.06 22.68 1.19
CA PRO A 210 -0.57 23.13 -0.06
C PRO A 210 0.33 22.89 -1.29
N PRO A 211 -0.25 22.77 -2.51
CA PRO A 211 0.53 22.54 -3.73
C PRO A 211 1.59 23.62 -3.95
N GLY A 212 2.86 23.22 -4.06
CA GLY A 212 3.98 24.14 -4.27
C GLY A 212 4.35 25.02 -3.09
N ALA A 213 3.74 24.83 -1.91
CA ALA A 213 4.13 25.50 -0.68
C ALA A 213 5.32 24.81 0.00
N THR A 214 5.95 25.51 0.94
CA THR A 214 7.04 25.00 1.79
C THR A 214 6.69 25.01 3.29
N ARG A 215 5.45 25.38 3.64
CA ARG A 215 4.96 25.56 5.01
C ARG A 215 3.66 24.80 5.22
N PHE A 216 3.53 24.15 6.37
CA PHE A 216 2.39 23.30 6.70
C PHE A 216 1.25 24.09 7.37
N GLN A 217 0.07 23.48 7.39
CA GLN A 217 -1.06 23.84 8.25
C GLN A 217 -1.34 22.65 9.18
N HIS A 218 -1.53 22.90 10.46
CA HIS A 218 -1.62 21.87 11.50
C HIS A 218 -3.06 21.67 11.98
N TYR A 219 -3.45 20.41 12.16
CA TYR A 219 -4.74 20.00 12.71
C TYR A 219 -4.51 18.98 13.84
N THR A 220 -4.97 19.29 15.04
CA THR A 220 -4.94 18.39 16.21
C THR A 220 -6.36 18.12 16.70
N ILE A 221 -6.56 16.95 17.33
CA ILE A 221 -7.83 16.56 17.94
C ILE A 221 -7.92 17.12 19.36
N ASP A 222 -6.83 17.04 20.11
CA ASP A 222 -6.67 17.68 21.40
C ASP A 222 -5.56 18.75 21.37
N ALA A 223 -5.89 19.94 21.86
CA ALA A 223 -4.98 21.08 22.01
C ALA A 223 -4.28 21.11 23.38
N SER A 224 -4.57 20.17 24.29
CA SER A 224 -3.94 20.07 25.62
C SER A 224 -2.45 19.74 25.59
N GLY A 225 -1.95 19.20 24.47
CA GLY A 225 -0.57 18.73 24.31
C GLY A 225 -0.37 17.22 24.54
N ASP A 226 -1.42 16.48 24.91
CA ASP A 226 -1.35 15.04 25.15
C ASP A 226 -1.34 14.23 23.83
N SER A 227 -0.14 14.08 23.25
CA SER A 227 0.08 13.56 21.89
C SER A 227 -0.50 12.18 21.61
N LYS A 228 -0.78 11.35 22.63
CA LYS A 228 -1.37 10.01 22.46
C LYS A 228 -2.74 10.02 21.77
N PHE A 229 -3.48 11.14 21.83
CA PHE A 229 -4.76 11.31 21.16
C PHE A 229 -4.65 11.88 19.73
N ASN A 230 -3.50 12.44 19.37
CA ASN A 230 -3.27 13.10 18.08
C ASN A 230 -2.46 12.23 17.08
N SER A 231 -1.91 11.10 17.53
CA SER A 231 -1.09 10.21 16.69
C SER A 231 -1.89 9.61 15.53
N VAL A 232 -1.60 10.06 14.31
CA VAL A 232 -2.15 9.49 13.08
C VAL A 232 -1.30 8.27 12.69
N THR A 233 -1.92 7.17 12.25
CA THR A 233 -1.21 5.93 11.88
C THR A 233 -1.43 5.49 10.42
N ALA A 234 -2.52 5.93 9.80
CA ALA A 234 -2.84 5.71 8.39
C ALA A 234 -3.68 6.88 7.87
N LEU A 235 -3.64 7.11 6.56
CA LEU A 235 -4.50 8.04 5.82
C LEU A 235 -4.91 7.33 4.53
N GLN A 236 -6.17 7.47 4.12
CA GLN A 236 -6.66 6.90 2.86
C GLN A 236 -7.70 7.83 2.25
N ILE A 237 -7.46 8.26 1.02
CA ILE A 237 -8.44 9.06 0.29
C ILE A 237 -9.33 8.13 -0.54
N ASP A 238 -10.65 8.31 -0.46
CA ASP A 238 -11.61 7.49 -1.19
C ASP A 238 -11.85 7.98 -2.63
N SER A 239 -12.64 7.21 -3.39
CA SER A 239 -12.98 7.56 -4.78
C SER A 239 -13.91 8.77 -4.93
N ALA A 240 -14.46 9.30 -3.83
CA ALA A 240 -15.22 10.54 -3.77
C ALA A 240 -14.39 11.73 -3.24
N GLN A 241 -13.10 11.50 -2.93
CA GLN A 241 -12.15 12.48 -2.38
C GLN A 241 -12.42 12.92 -0.92
N ASN A 242 -13.03 12.04 -0.12
CA ASN A 242 -12.96 12.13 1.34
C ASN A 242 -11.60 11.61 1.84
N LEU A 243 -11.09 12.19 2.93
CA LEU A 243 -9.87 11.79 3.67
C LEU A 243 -10.26 11.18 5.03
#